data_AF-A0AAY5KXK2-F1
#
_entry.id   AF-A0AAY5KXK2-F1
#
_cell.length_a   1.000
_cell.length_b   1.000
_cell.length_c   1.000
_cell.angle_alpha   90.00
_cell.angle_beta   90.00
_cell.angle_gamma   90.00
#
_symmetry.space_group_name_H-M   'P 1'
#
loop_
_entity.id
_entity.type
_entity.pdbx_description
1 polymer ?
#
loop_
_entity_poly.entity_id
_entity_poly.type
_entity_poly.pdbx_seq_one_letter_code
_entity_poly.pdbx_strand_id
1 'polypeptide(L)'
;MVLGKVKSFIISYDCHNESNVPVFASGDSVSGRVIIEVTGEIRVKSLQIYAKGFAKVRWTESRNAGSNTAYTQNYTEEVEYLNHTDILIGHERAQCELVASPP
;
A
#
# COMPACT_ATOMS: atom_id res chain seq x y z
N MET A 1 24.85 20.88 -17.33
CA MET A 1 23.38 20.79 -17.18
C MET A 1 23.07 20.60 -15.71
N VAL A 2 22.22 21.45 -15.13
CA VAL A 2 21.76 21.28 -13.75
C VAL A 2 20.48 20.46 -13.80
N LEU A 3 20.43 19.36 -13.04
CA LEU A 3 19.22 18.52 -12.95
C LEU A 3 18.14 19.28 -12.15
N GLY A 4 16.89 19.16 -12.58
CA GLY A 4 15.75 19.66 -11.84
C GLY A 4 15.57 18.96 -10.49
N LYS A 5 14.72 19.54 -9.63
CA LYS A 5 14.31 18.95 -8.36
C LYS A 5 12.82 18.64 -8.39
N VAL A 6 12.40 17.62 -7.64
CA VAL A 6 10.96 17.40 -7.37
C VAL A 6 10.50 18.44 -6.37
N LYS A 7 9.51 19.23 -6.76
CA LYS A 7 8.86 20.25 -5.94
C LYS A 7 7.65 19.68 -5.20
N SER A 8 6.89 18.78 -5.85
CA SER A 8 5.70 18.14 -5.28
C SER A 8 5.52 16.73 -5.85
N PHE A 9 4.99 15.82 -5.04
CA PHE A 9 4.61 14.46 -5.41
C PHE A 9 3.33 14.13 -4.65
N ILE A 10 2.21 14.05 -5.37
CA ILE A 10 0.87 13.87 -4.80
C ILE A 10 0.13 12.75 -5.53
N ILE A 11 -0.69 12.01 -4.78
CA ILE A 11 -1.69 11.09 -5.32
C ILE A 11 -3.05 11.78 -5.21
N SER A 12 -3.82 11.79 -6.30
CA SER A 12 -5.16 12.34 -6.36
C SER A 12 -6.11 11.27 -6.86
N TYR A 13 -7.27 11.14 -6.21
CA TYR A 13 -8.36 10.30 -6.70
C TYR A 13 -9.29 11.14 -7.57
N ASP A 14 -9.82 10.54 -8.64
CA ASP A 14 -10.82 11.21 -9.46
C ASP A 14 -12.15 11.24 -8.69
N CYS A 15 -12.70 12.44 -8.50
CA CYS A 15 -13.97 12.67 -7.83
C CYS A 15 -15.01 13.19 -8.82
N HIS A 16 -16.18 12.54 -8.87
CA HIS A 16 -17.29 12.98 -9.72
C HIS A 16 -18.12 14.12 -9.12
N ASN A 17 -18.05 14.33 -7.80
CA ASN A 17 -18.71 15.44 -7.10
C ASN A 17 -17.67 16.26 -6.31
N GLU A 18 -17.70 17.58 -6.47
CA GLU A 18 -16.70 18.51 -5.92
C GLU A 18 -16.72 18.66 -4.38
N SER A 19 -17.70 18.08 -3.68
CA SER A 19 -17.94 18.37 -2.27
C SER A 19 -17.55 17.28 -1.27
N ASN A 20 -17.26 16.04 -1.70
CA ASN A 20 -16.97 14.92 -0.79
C ASN A 20 -15.75 14.09 -1.22
N VAL A 21 -14.99 13.62 -0.23
CA VAL A 21 -13.95 12.60 -0.43
C VAL A 21 -14.60 11.32 -0.97
N PRO A 22 -14.06 10.69 -2.04
CA PRO A 22 -14.67 9.50 -2.60
C PRO A 22 -14.62 8.34 -1.62
N VAL A 23 -15.74 7.61 -1.52
CA VAL A 23 -15.88 6.39 -0.72
C VAL A 23 -16.14 5.24 -1.69
N PHE A 24 -15.42 4.13 -1.52
CA PHE A 24 -15.47 2.98 -2.41
C PHE A 24 -15.93 1.73 -1.67
N ALA A 25 -16.60 0.83 -2.39
CA ALA A 25 -17.06 -0.46 -1.93
C ALA A 25 -16.62 -1.59 -2.88
N SER A 26 -16.93 -2.83 -2.52
CA SER A 26 -16.61 -4.01 -3.34
C SER A 26 -17.25 -3.89 -4.73
N GLY A 27 -16.42 -4.01 -5.77
CA GLY A 27 -16.84 -3.90 -7.17
C GLY A 27 -16.64 -2.50 -7.78
N ASP A 28 -16.34 -1.48 -6.97
CA ASP A 28 -16.04 -0.15 -7.49
C ASP A 28 -14.67 -0.08 -8.15
N SER A 29 -14.57 0.74 -9.20
CA SER A 29 -13.30 1.11 -9.81
C SER A 29 -12.71 2.32 -9.08
N VAL A 30 -11.50 2.17 -8.55
CA VAL A 30 -10.74 3.27 -7.94
C VAL A 30 -9.85 3.89 -9.02
N SER A 31 -10.15 5.14 -9.40
CA SER A 31 -9.42 5.87 -10.43
C SER A 31 -8.72 7.11 -9.85
N GLY A 32 -7.60 7.50 -10.43
CA GLY A 32 -6.81 8.63 -9.94
C GLY A 32 -5.53 8.86 -10.73
N ARG A 33 -4.71 9.78 -10.23
CA ARG A 33 -3.47 10.24 -10.86
C ARG A 33 -2.35 10.43 -9.86
N VAL A 34 -1.13 10.14 -10.29
CA VAL A 34 0.10 10.57 -9.62
C VAL A 34 0.59 11.87 -10.28
N ILE A 35 0.67 12.94 -9.51
CA ILE A 35 1.04 14.28 -9.97
C ILE A 35 2.41 14.63 -9.40
N ILE A 36 3.39 14.89 -10.27
CA ILE A 36 4.76 15.25 -9.89
C ILE A 36 5.11 16.60 -10.50
N GLU A 37 5.41 17.59 -9.66
CA GLU A 37 5.93 18.88 -10.10
C GLU A 37 7.46 18.87 -10.03
N VAL A 38 8.14 19.30 -11.09
CA VAL A 38 9.59 19.36 -11.17
C VAL A 38 10.08 20.74 -11.61
N THR A 39 11.22 21.18 -11.09
CA THR A 39 11.80 22.50 -11.40
C THR A 39 12.68 22.51 -12.66
N GLY A 40 12.78 21.38 -13.35
CA GLY A 40 13.65 21.17 -14.51
C GLY A 40 13.69 19.68 -14.88
N GLU A 41 14.54 19.31 -15.82
CA GLU A 41 14.66 17.92 -16.27
C GLU A 41 15.18 17.00 -15.16
N ILE A 42 14.51 15.88 -14.94
CA ILE A 42 14.93 14.84 -14.00
C ILE A 42 15.03 13.50 -14.72
N ARG A 43 15.92 12.62 -14.24
CA ARG A 43 16.01 11.24 -14.71
C ARG A 43 15.24 10.32 -13.76
N VAL A 44 14.24 9.63 -14.26
CA VAL A 44 13.41 8.69 -13.49
C VAL A 44 13.69 7.28 -13.98
N LYS A 45 13.94 6.34 -13.07
CA LYS A 45 14.11 4.92 -13.42
C LYS A 45 12.76 4.26 -13.62
N SER A 46 11.90 4.38 -12.62
CA SER A 46 10.51 3.92 -12.66
C SER A 46 9.63 4.76 -11.73
N LEU A 47 8.34 4.75 -12.02
CA LEU A 47 7.28 5.21 -11.14
C LEU A 47 6.29 4.06 -11.00
N GLN A 48 6.05 3.61 -9.78
CA GLN A 48 5.23 2.44 -9.48
C GLN A 48 4.16 2.83 -8.47
N ILE A 49 3.02 2.14 -8.52
CA ILE A 49 1.95 2.25 -7.55
C ILE A 49 1.74 0.91 -6.86
N TYR A 50 1.42 0.98 -5.58
CA TYR A 50 1.08 -0.17 -4.75
C TYR A 50 -0.20 0.17 -3.99
N ALA A 51 -1.30 -0.49 -4.34
CA ALA A 51 -2.58 -0.36 -3.65
C ALA A 51 -2.78 -1.60 -2.78
N LYS A 52 -2.92 -1.38 -1.47
CA LYS A 52 -3.11 -2.46 -0.50
C LYS A 52 -4.29 -2.18 0.42
N GLY A 53 -5.00 -3.24 0.80
CA GLY A 53 -6.11 -3.19 1.74
C GLY A 53 -5.99 -4.31 2.76
N PHE A 54 -6.02 -3.99 4.05
CA PHE A 54 -5.89 -4.94 5.14
C PHE A 54 -6.97 -4.74 6.20
N ALA A 55 -7.47 -5.83 6.77
CA ALA A 55 -8.07 -5.81 8.09
C ALA A 55 -7.01 -6.16 9.13
N LYS A 56 -6.90 -5.35 10.18
CA LYS A 56 -6.11 -5.66 11.37
C LYS A 56 -7.06 -5.72 12.55
N VAL A 57 -7.05 -6.83 13.26
CA VAL A 57 -7.89 -7.06 14.44
C VAL A 57 -7.04 -7.27 15.68
N ARG A 58 -7.60 -6.95 16.83
CA ARG A 58 -6.99 -7.17 18.14
C ARG A 58 -8.06 -7.69 19.10
N TRP A 59 -7.75 -8.72 19.87
CA TRP A 59 -8.62 -9.23 20.93
C TRP A 59 -7.82 -9.66 22.15
N THR A 60 -8.51 -9.87 23.26
CA THR A 60 -7.91 -10.38 24.50
C THR A 60 -8.66 -11.60 24.99
N GLU A 61 -7.94 -12.63 25.40
CA GLU A 61 -8.50 -13.80 26.07
C GLU A 61 -8.04 -13.83 27.53
N SER A 62 -9.00 -13.83 28.44
CA SER A 62 -8.74 -14.04 29.87
C SER A 62 -8.90 -15.53 30.17
N ARG A 63 -7.87 -16.15 30.76
CA ARG A 63 -7.95 -17.55 31.21
C ARG A 63 -7.83 -17.63 32.73
N ASN A 64 -8.76 -18.36 33.35
CA ASN A 64 -8.70 -18.74 34.75
C ASN A 64 -8.11 -20.15 34.83
N ALA A 65 -6.82 -20.26 35.12
CA ALA A 65 -6.24 -21.52 35.56
C ALA A 65 -6.54 -21.62 37.05
N GLY A 66 -7.45 -22.51 37.46
CA GLY A 66 -7.88 -22.66 38.85
C GLY A 66 -6.71 -22.64 39.85
N SER A 67 -6.95 -22.07 41.02
CA SER A 67 -5.95 -21.56 41.99
C SER A 67 -5.36 -20.19 41.60
N ASN A 68 -6.13 -19.14 41.89
CA ASN A 68 -5.74 -17.73 42.05
C ASN A 68 -4.88 -17.06 40.96
N THR A 69 -4.73 -17.65 39.77
CA THR A 69 -3.97 -17.05 38.66
C THR A 69 -4.91 -16.80 37.47
N ALA A 70 -5.31 -15.54 37.32
CA ALA A 70 -5.94 -15.04 36.11
C ALA A 70 -4.87 -14.29 35.31
N TYR A 71 -4.67 -14.66 34.05
CA TYR A 71 -3.85 -13.88 33.12
C TYR A 71 -4.66 -13.54 31.87
N THR A 72 -4.45 -12.33 31.37
CA THR A 72 -5.06 -11.82 30.15
C THR A 72 -4.02 -11.86 29.04
N GLN A 73 -4.29 -12.62 27.99
CA GLN A 73 -3.46 -12.67 26.80
C GLN A 73 -4.02 -11.74 25.74
N ASN A 74 -3.14 -11.00 25.06
CA ASN A 74 -3.48 -10.12 23.94
C ASN A 74 -3.11 -10.80 22.63
N TYR A 75 -4.00 -10.73 21.65
CA TYR A 75 -3.81 -11.29 20.32
C TYR A 75 -4.08 -10.23 19.25
N THR A 76 -3.44 -10.41 18.11
CA THR A 76 -3.64 -9.59 16.91
C THR A 76 -3.60 -10.48 15.68
N GLU A 77 -4.40 -10.17 14.68
CA GLU A 77 -4.39 -10.85 13.40
C GLU A 77 -4.56 -9.84 12.27
N GLU A 78 -4.01 -10.17 11.09
CA GLU A 78 -4.06 -9.33 9.90
C GLU A 78 -4.45 -10.17 8.68
N VAL A 79 -5.38 -9.65 7.89
CA VAL A 79 -5.85 -10.27 6.64
C VAL A 79 -5.71 -9.26 5.50
N GLU A 80 -5.09 -9.68 4.40
CA GLU A 80 -4.96 -8.91 3.16
C GLU A 80 -6.18 -9.14 2.26
N TYR A 81 -6.85 -8.06 1.84
CA TYR A 81 -7.98 -8.09 0.90
C TYR A 81 -7.62 -7.62 -0.51
N LEU A 82 -6.61 -6.76 -0.62
CA LEU A 82 -6.17 -6.18 -1.88
C LEU A 82 -4.65 -6.06 -1.86
N ASN A 83 -4.02 -6.50 -2.96
CA ASN A 83 -2.61 -6.32 -3.21
C ASN A 83 -2.41 -6.14 -4.72
N HIS A 84 -2.40 -4.88 -5.14
CA HIS A 84 -2.26 -4.51 -6.53
C HIS A 84 -1.02 -3.65 -6.72
N THR A 85 -0.24 -3.97 -7.74
CA THR A 85 0.97 -3.25 -8.12
C THR A 85 0.91 -2.94 -9.60
N ASP A 86 1.32 -1.73 -9.97
CA ASP A 86 1.43 -1.33 -11.37
C ASP A 86 2.60 -0.37 -11.60
N ILE A 87 3.09 -0.32 -12.83
CA ILE A 87 4.25 0.48 -13.24
C ILE A 87 3.78 1.56 -14.20
N LEU A 88 3.71 2.80 -13.70
CA LEU A 88 3.25 3.96 -14.47
C LEU A 88 4.34 4.49 -15.43
N ILE A 89 5.61 4.42 -15.02
CA ILE A 89 6.75 4.88 -15.82
C ILE A 89 7.90 3.90 -15.64
N GLY A 90 8.66 3.64 -16.71
CA GLY A 90 9.85 2.80 -16.69
C GLY A 90 9.52 1.32 -16.87
N HIS A 91 10.39 0.45 -16.37
CA HIS A 91 10.21 -0.99 -16.45
C HIS A 91 10.73 -1.64 -15.17
N GLU A 92 10.07 -2.72 -14.73
CA GLU A 92 10.65 -3.57 -13.71
C GLU A 92 11.79 -4.34 -14.35
N ARG A 93 13.01 -4.17 -13.82
CA ARG A 93 14.02 -5.20 -14.07
C ARG A 93 13.56 -6.38 -13.24
N ALA A 94 12.93 -7.36 -13.89
CA ALA A 94 12.65 -8.64 -13.25
C ALA A 94 13.91 -9.06 -12.49
N GLN A 95 13.81 -9.15 -11.16
CA GLN A 95 14.80 -9.94 -10.44
C GLN A 95 14.64 -11.33 -11.02
N CYS A 96 15.68 -11.83 -11.71
CA CYS A 96 15.81 -13.24 -11.94
C CYS A 96 15.80 -13.89 -10.56
N GLU A 97 14.64 -14.37 -10.11
CA GLU A 97 14.58 -15.36 -9.03
C GLU A 97 15.34 -16.58 -9.56
N LEU A 98 16.60 -16.67 -9.17
CA LEU A 98 17.33 -17.93 -9.18
C LEU A 98 16.62 -18.82 -8.16
N VAL A 99 15.58 -19.52 -8.61
CA VAL A 99 15.00 -20.61 -7.85
C VAL A 99 16.07 -21.70 -7.81
N ALA A 100 16.88 -21.70 -6.75
CA ALA A 100 17.70 -22.84 -6.40
C ALA A 100 16.75 -23.96 -5.97
N SER A 101 16.60 -24.99 -6.81
CA SER A 101 15.97 -26.25 -6.43
C SER A 101 16.79 -26.91 -5.30
N PRO A 102 16.16 -27.39 -4.21
CA PRO A 102 16.89 -28.18 -3.22
C PRO A 102 17.27 -29.57 -3.78
N PRO A 103 18.33 -30.20 -3.24
CA PRO A 103 18.83 -31.50 -3.66
C PRO A 103 17.89 -32.66 -3.32
#